data_AF-A0A2M9P6F6-F1
#
_entry.id   AF-A0A2M9P6F6-F1
#
_cell.length_a   1.000
_cell.length_b   1.000
_cell.length_c   1.000
_cell.angle_alpha   90.00
_cell.angle_beta   90.00
_cell.angle_gamma   90.00
#
_symmetry.space_group_name_H-M   'P 1'
#
loop_
_entity.id
_entity.type
_entity.pdbx_description
1 polymer ?
#
loop_
_entity_poly.entity_id
_entity_poly.type
_entity_poly.pdbx_seq_one_letter_code
_entity_poly.pdbx_strand_id
1 'polypeptide(L)'
;MDSGAQSGDAGTRLAQSRLSVLELAKGLGNVAEACRQRGLDRTSFYEWKRRFQTQGFEGLKDLPPIHKSHPQTTPPEVVERIEALALEHPA
;
A
#
# COMPACT_ATOMS: atom_id res chain seq x y z
N MET A 1 -9.92 -21.91 23.14
CA MET A 1 -9.44 -22.57 21.90
C MET A 1 -10.32 -22.05 20.79
N ASP A 2 -10.01 -20.86 20.26
CA ASP A 2 -10.76 -20.31 19.12
C ASP A 2 -10.02 -20.71 17.84
N SER A 3 -10.44 -21.85 17.29
CA SER A 3 -9.99 -22.35 16.00
C SER A 3 -10.86 -21.72 14.92
N GLY A 4 -10.49 -20.52 14.48
CA GLY A 4 -11.11 -19.85 13.34
C GLY A 4 -10.31 -20.06 12.06
N ALA A 5 -10.65 -21.09 11.30
CA ALA A 5 -10.12 -21.32 9.95
C ALA A 5 -10.53 -20.16 9.02
N GLN A 6 -9.58 -19.34 8.56
CA GLN A 6 -9.86 -18.30 7.56
C GLN A 6 -9.53 -18.79 6.16
N SER A 7 -10.54 -19.30 5.46
CA SER A 7 -10.51 -19.34 4.00
C SER A 7 -10.87 -17.95 3.45
N GLY A 8 -9.86 -17.20 3.00
CA GLY A 8 -10.03 -16.37 1.79
C GLY A 8 -10.20 -14.85 1.94
N ASP A 9 -9.56 -14.19 2.90
CA ASP A 9 -9.41 -12.73 2.84
C ASP A 9 -8.51 -12.32 1.63
N ALA A 10 -8.96 -11.31 0.87
CA ALA A 10 -8.23 -10.82 -0.30
C ALA A 10 -6.84 -10.27 0.07
N GLY A 11 -6.74 -9.59 1.22
CA GLY A 11 -5.46 -9.11 1.75
C GLY A 11 -4.49 -10.24 2.05
N THR A 12 -5.01 -11.34 2.63
CA THR A 12 -4.22 -12.54 2.93
C THR A 12 -3.71 -13.25 1.68
N ARG A 13 -4.54 -13.40 0.63
CA ARG A 13 -4.09 -13.97 -0.66
C ARG A 13 -3.00 -13.13 -1.32
N LEU A 14 -3.14 -11.81 -1.27
CA LEU A 14 -2.13 -10.89 -1.80
C LEU A 14 -0.82 -10.97 -1.02
N ALA A 15 -0.89 -11.00 0.31
CA ALA A 15 0.27 -11.17 1.18
C ALA A 15 1.01 -12.49 0.93
N GLN A 16 0.29 -13.60 0.70
CA GLN A 16 0.87 -14.88 0.31
C GLN A 16 1.59 -14.80 -1.05
N SER A 17 0.97 -14.16 -2.04
CA SER A 17 1.61 -13.93 -3.35
C SER A 17 2.92 -13.16 -3.19
N ARG A 18 2.92 -12.06 -2.42
CA ARG A 18 4.11 -11.26 -2.13
C ARG A 18 5.18 -12.05 -1.38
N LEU A 19 4.80 -12.85 -0.39
CA LEU A 19 5.70 -13.73 0.35
C LEU A 19 6.41 -14.72 -0.59
N SER A 20 5.66 -15.32 -1.53
CA SER A 20 6.22 -16.29 -2.49
C SER A 20 7.31 -15.69 -3.38
N VAL A 21 7.25 -14.37 -3.64
CA VAL A 21 8.29 -13.65 -4.40
C VAL A 21 9.57 -13.51 -3.56
N LEU A 22 9.43 -13.19 -2.26
CA LEU A 22 10.56 -13.08 -1.34
C LEU A 22 11.26 -14.44 -1.15
N GLU A 23 10.48 -15.50 -1.02
CA GLU A 23 10.99 -16.88 -0.91
C GLU A 23 11.67 -17.34 -2.19
N LEU A 24 11.08 -17.05 -3.36
CA LEU A 24 11.70 -17.34 -4.65
C LEU A 24 13.07 -16.65 -4.78
N ALA A 25 13.14 -15.35 -4.46
CA ALA A 25 14.39 -14.61 -4.50
C ALA A 25 15.45 -15.19 -3.55
N LYS A 26 15.03 -15.68 -2.37
CA LYS A 26 15.92 -16.37 -1.42
C LYS A 26 16.43 -17.69 -1.98
N GLY A 27 15.55 -18.50 -2.58
CA GLY A 27 15.93 -19.79 -3.19
C GLY A 27 16.85 -19.64 -4.39
N LEU A 28 16.63 -18.62 -5.22
CA LEU A 28 17.48 -18.33 -6.38
C LEU A 28 18.79 -17.62 -6.02
N GLY A 29 18.86 -16.96 -4.86
CA GLY A 29 19.95 -16.04 -4.53
C GLY A 29 20.04 -14.82 -5.46
N ASN A 30 19.01 -14.59 -6.28
CA ASN A 30 18.99 -13.56 -7.32
C ASN A 30 17.64 -12.83 -7.36
N VAL A 31 17.63 -11.61 -6.83
CA VAL A 31 16.44 -10.75 -6.78
C VAL A 31 15.98 -10.34 -8.18
N ALA A 32 16.91 -10.00 -9.07
CA ALA A 32 16.56 -9.51 -10.41
C ALA A 32 15.85 -10.59 -11.23
N GLU A 33 16.30 -11.84 -11.11
CA GLU A 33 15.65 -12.98 -11.75
C GLU A 33 14.27 -13.27 -11.16
N ALA A 34 14.12 -13.27 -9.84
CA ALA A 34 12.83 -13.45 -9.19
C ALA A 34 11.80 -12.37 -9.61
N CYS A 35 12.23 -11.10 -9.69
CA CYS A 35 11.41 -10.00 -10.19
C CYS A 35 10.97 -10.22 -11.65
N ARG A 36 11.88 -10.64 -12.53
CA ARG A 36 11.55 -10.95 -13.94
C ARG A 36 10.53 -12.08 -14.05
N GLN A 37 10.70 -13.17 -13.33
CA GLN A 37 9.78 -14.31 -13.36
C GLN A 37 8.38 -13.97 -12.84
N ARG A 38 8.28 -12.99 -11.93
CA ARG A 38 7.02 -12.58 -11.30
C ARG A 38 6.40 -11.33 -11.89
N GLY A 39 7.03 -10.71 -12.90
CA GLY A 39 6.54 -9.46 -13.52
C GLY A 39 6.52 -8.27 -12.55
N LEU A 40 7.46 -8.24 -11.59
CA LEU A 40 7.54 -7.22 -10.55
C LEU A 40 8.73 -6.29 -10.80
N ASP A 41 8.60 -5.01 -10.47
CA ASP A 41 9.74 -4.11 -10.39
C ASP A 41 10.59 -4.34 -9.13
N ARG A 42 11.85 -3.90 -9.16
CA ARG A 42 12.78 -4.12 -8.03
C ARG A 42 12.46 -3.22 -6.83
N THR A 43 11.85 -2.06 -7.04
CA THR A 43 11.51 -1.13 -5.96
C THR A 43 10.45 -1.75 -5.06
N SER A 44 9.37 -2.27 -5.65
CA SER A 44 8.32 -3.00 -4.93
C SER A 44 8.87 -4.17 -4.12
N PHE A 45 9.84 -4.92 -4.68
CA PHE A 45 10.49 -6.02 -3.96
C PHE A 45 11.17 -5.53 -2.66
N TYR A 46 11.97 -4.47 -2.74
CA TYR A 46 12.69 -3.97 -1.56
C TYR A 46 11.75 -3.33 -0.54
N GLU A 47 10.68 -2.68 -0.98
CA GLU A 47 9.63 -2.20 -0.08
C GLU A 47 8.98 -3.34 0.70
N TRP A 48 8.54 -4.40 0.00
CA TRP A 48 7.93 -5.56 0.65
C TRP A 48 8.91 -6.30 1.55
N LYS A 49 10.16 -6.46 1.13
CA LYS A 49 11.22 -7.03 1.96
C LYS A 49 11.39 -6.23 3.26
N ARG A 50 11.44 -4.90 3.17
CA ARG A 50 11.53 -4.01 4.33
C ARG A 50 10.32 -4.15 5.24
N ARG A 51 9.10 -4.15 4.70
CA ARG A 51 7.86 -4.31 5.48
C ARG A 51 7.80 -5.68 6.15
N PHE A 52 8.21 -6.73 5.46
CA PHE A 52 8.26 -8.07 6.03
C PHE A 52 9.26 -8.18 7.19
N GLN A 53 10.43 -7.55 7.06
CA GLN A 53 11.45 -7.54 8.13
C GLN A 53 10.99 -6.78 9.39
N THR A 54 10.14 -5.76 9.24
CA THR A 54 9.69 -4.92 10.36
C THR A 54 8.36 -5.37 10.96
N GLN A 55 7.44 -5.88 10.14
CA GLN A 55 6.05 -6.15 10.50
C GLN A 55 5.64 -7.63 10.25
N GLY A 56 6.54 -8.46 9.73
CA GLY A 56 6.24 -9.85 9.38
C GLY A 56 5.22 -9.95 8.24
N PHE A 57 4.39 -10.99 8.30
CA PHE A 57 3.39 -11.28 7.27
C PHE A 57 2.34 -10.16 7.11
N GLU A 58 1.94 -9.51 8.20
CA GLU A 58 0.98 -8.41 8.17
C GLU A 58 1.46 -7.23 7.33
N GLY A 59 2.77 -6.97 7.31
CA GLY A 59 3.37 -5.91 6.48
C GLY A 59 3.27 -6.15 4.97
N LEU A 60 2.88 -7.35 4.55
CA LEU A 60 2.65 -7.70 3.15
C LEU A 60 1.18 -7.54 2.73
N LYS A 61 0.27 -7.28 3.65
CA LYS A 61 -1.12 -6.93 3.30
C LYS A 61 -1.17 -5.50 2.76
N ASP A 62 -2.24 -5.20 2.02
CA ASP A 62 -2.46 -3.82 1.59
C ASP A 62 -2.78 -2.93 2.78
N LEU A 63 -2.20 -1.73 2.74
CA LEU A 63 -2.52 -0.69 3.69
C LEU A 63 -3.93 -0.18 3.40
N PRO A 64 -4.69 0.22 4.43
CA PRO A 64 -5.99 0.84 4.23
C PRO A 64 -5.84 2.07 3.30
N PRO A 65 -6.84 2.32 2.43
CA PRO A 65 -6.82 3.48 1.56
C PRO A 65 -6.65 4.77 2.35
N ILE A 66 -5.82 5.68 1.84
CA ILE A 66 -5.72 7.04 2.39
C ILE A 66 -7.10 7.68 2.27
N HIS A 67 -7.65 8.16 3.39
CA HIS A 67 -8.96 8.80 3.40
C HIS A 67 -8.97 10.06 2.52
N LYS A 68 -10.03 10.22 1.73
CA LYS A 68 -10.17 11.35 0.79
C LYS A 68 -10.60 12.65 1.46
N SER A 69 -11.11 12.58 2.68
CA SER A 69 -11.57 13.74 3.45
C SER A 69 -10.91 13.74 4.82
N HIS A 70 -10.63 14.95 5.32
CA HIS A 70 -10.11 15.18 6.66
C HIS A 70 -11.22 15.85 7.50
N PRO A 71 -11.34 15.57 8.81
CA PRO A 71 -12.35 16.23 9.65
C PRO A 71 -12.24 17.76 9.68
N GLN A 72 -11.05 18.31 9.46
CA GLN A 72 -10.80 19.75 9.33
C GLN A 72 -10.71 20.24 7.87
N THR A 73 -11.27 19.49 6.90
CA THR A 73 -11.42 20.00 5.53
C THR A 73 -12.29 21.26 5.57
N THR A 74 -11.82 22.33 4.91
CA THR A 74 -12.52 23.62 4.85
C THR A 74 -13.93 23.44 4.29
N PRO A 75 -14.97 23.98 4.96
CA PRO A 75 -16.34 23.91 4.47
C PRO A 75 -16.49 24.55 3.08
N PRO A 76 -17.32 23.99 2.18
CA PRO A 76 -17.49 24.51 0.83
C PRO A 76 -17.81 26.01 0.79
N GLU A 77 -18.65 26.50 1.70
CA GLU A 77 -19.03 27.93 1.73
C GLU A 77 -17.84 28.86 2.01
N VAL A 78 -16.83 28.39 2.74
CA VAL A 78 -15.62 29.17 3.03
C VAL A 78 -14.68 29.14 1.82
N VAL A 79 -14.61 28.01 1.10
CA VAL A 79 -13.83 27.89 -0.15
C VAL A 79 -14.39 28.85 -1.20
N GLU A 80 -15.71 28.82 -1.44
CA GLU A 80 -16.38 29.71 -2.40
C GLU A 80 -16.14 31.19 -2.07
N ARG A 81 -16.20 31.56 -0.78
CA ARG A 81 -15.92 32.94 -0.35
C ARG A 81 -14.47 33.36 -0.66
N ILE A 82 -13.51 32.46 -0.45
CA ILE A 82 -12.09 32.74 -0.74
C ILE A 82 -11.88 32.88 -2.25
N GLU A 83 -12.48 32.00 -3.05
CA GLU A 83 -12.39 32.05 -4.51
C GLU A 83 -12.97 33.36 -5.07
N ALA A 84 -14.13 33.80 -4.57
CA ALA A 84 -14.73 35.08 -4.97
C ALA A 84 -13.80 36.27 -4.65
N LEU A 85 -13.27 36.33 -3.42
CA LEU A 85 -12.34 37.39 -3.01
C LEU A 85 -11.06 37.41 -3.86
N ALA A 86 -10.54 36.24 -4.23
CA ALA A 86 -9.36 36.14 -5.09
C ALA A 86 -9.63 36.67 -6.51
N LEU A 87 -10.83 36.46 -7.05
CA LEU A 87 -11.25 36.98 -8.34
C LEU A 87 -11.50 38.50 -8.33
N GLU A 88 -11.99 39.04 -7.20
CA GLU A 88 -12.21 40.48 -7.02
C GLU A 88 -10.91 41.27 -6.89
N HIS A 89 -9.84 40.64 -6.38
CA HIS A 89 -8.55 41.28 -6.13
C HIS A 89 -7.38 40.55 -6.84
N PRO A 90 -7.33 40.55 -8.18
CA PRO A 90 -6.18 40.04 -8.91
C PRO A 90 -4.96 40.96 -8.71
N ALA A 91 -3.76 40.35 -8.71
CA ALA A 91 -2.48 41.05 -8.55
C ALA A 91 -2.11 41.96 -9.73
#